data_AF-A0A8H3HVL9-F1
#
_entry.id   AF-A0A8H3HVL9-F1
#
_cell.length_a   1.000
_cell.length_b   1.000
_cell.length_c   1.000
_cell.angle_alpha   90.00
_cell.angle_beta   90.00
_cell.angle_gamma   90.00
#
_symmetry.space_group_name_H-M   'P 1'
#
loop_
_entity.id
_entity.type
_entity.pdbx_description
1 polymer ?
#
loop_
_entity_poly.entity_id
_entity_poly.type
_entity_poly.pdbx_seq_one_letter_code
_entity_poly.pdbx_strand_id
1 'polypeptide(L)'
;MGIEGSNYTAVIRGGPSWLRETENLVIGMQNTRYLALASLSFLLYDILNTISLEKKHVWSTPWNFGRIAFHLNRIFAPTIQIIQIVSLFRFRPSPRFCVITSGIYTWGTCIIVAGVLTVLIARVWLLYFRKPWILVALLSLGALVSLPPILVISVAFKQDVHIYRNPAPDIIPGCLFGGLSKWSWVPYLGSTLYETLLFILTIYKAYTVEYELPIINRLYRDGTYYFVVVLAANIFTMAGSKVRLISGCATGSGFLGSIMSAMCSRMLLSTKSIGPLRLHNRD
;
A
#
# COMPACT_ATOMS: atom_id res chain seq x y z
N MET A 1 5.32 -55.93 10.48
CA MET A 1 5.16 -55.17 9.21
C MET A 1 3.67 -54.99 8.99
N GLY A 2 3.16 -53.78 9.18
CA GLY A 2 1.72 -53.49 9.10
C GLY A 2 1.56 -52.01 8.87
N ILE A 3 1.83 -51.59 7.64
CA ILE A 3 1.77 -50.21 7.18
C ILE A 3 0.63 -50.13 6.16
N GLU A 4 -0.08 -49.01 6.19
CA GLU A 4 -0.92 -48.46 5.12
C GLU A 4 -2.25 -49.15 4.79
N GLY A 5 -3.34 -48.53 5.27
CA GLY A 5 -4.67 -48.79 4.73
C GLY A 5 -5.73 -47.80 5.19
N SER A 6 -5.56 -47.18 6.36
CA SER A 6 -6.68 -46.43 6.99
C SER A 6 -6.76 -44.93 6.67
N ASN A 7 -5.73 -44.31 6.04
CA ASN A 7 -5.73 -42.86 5.80
C ASN A 7 -6.07 -42.43 4.37
N TYR A 8 -6.11 -43.35 3.41
CA TYR A 8 -6.42 -43.01 2.01
C TYR A 8 -7.92 -42.84 1.74
N THR A 9 -8.78 -43.47 2.54
CA THR A 9 -10.25 -43.43 2.36
C THR A 9 -10.91 -42.14 2.88
N ALA A 10 -10.23 -41.36 3.73
CA ALA A 10 -10.69 -40.03 4.12
C ALA A 10 -10.45 -38.97 3.04
N VAL A 11 -9.46 -39.18 2.16
CA VAL A 11 -9.11 -38.27 1.05
C VAL A 11 -10.12 -38.37 -0.11
N ILE A 12 -10.75 -39.53 -0.30
CA ILE A 12 -11.66 -39.80 -1.42
C ILE A 12 -13.11 -39.32 -1.14
N ARG A 13 -13.46 -39.02 0.12
CA ARG A 13 -14.84 -38.66 0.50
C ARG A 13 -15.22 -37.19 0.29
N GLY A 14 -14.27 -36.32 -0.07
CA GLY A 14 -14.54 -34.99 -0.61
C GLY A 14 -14.50 -35.04 -2.14
N GLY A 15 -15.50 -34.53 -2.85
CA GLY A 15 -15.55 -34.54 -4.32
C GLY A 15 -14.53 -33.60 -5.01
N PRO A 16 -14.62 -33.36 -6.33
CA PRO A 16 -13.68 -32.54 -7.13
C PRO A 16 -13.62 -31.03 -6.77
N SER A 17 -14.20 -30.61 -5.65
CA SER A 17 -14.21 -29.23 -5.15
C SER A 17 -13.00 -28.89 -4.29
N TRP A 18 -12.52 -29.78 -3.42
CA TRP A 18 -11.36 -29.51 -2.55
C TRP A 18 -10.04 -29.46 -3.32
N LEU A 19 -9.91 -30.27 -4.38
CA LEU A 19 -8.77 -30.20 -5.31
C LEU A 19 -8.71 -28.84 -5.99
N ARG A 20 -9.85 -28.35 -6.50
CA ARG A 20 -9.93 -27.01 -7.10
C ARG A 20 -9.66 -25.90 -6.10
N GLU A 21 -10.13 -26.03 -4.86
CA GLU A 21 -9.88 -25.02 -3.83
C GLU A 21 -8.40 -24.96 -3.42
N THR A 22 -7.76 -26.12 -3.24
CA THR A 22 -6.32 -26.21 -2.94
C THR A 22 -5.45 -25.72 -4.10
N GLU A 23 -5.79 -26.05 -5.33
CA GLU A 23 -5.11 -25.54 -6.53
C GLU A 23 -5.20 -24.00 -6.62
N ASN A 24 -6.39 -23.44 -6.44
CA ASN A 24 -6.60 -22.00 -6.44
C ASN A 24 -5.80 -21.28 -5.33
N LEU A 25 -5.69 -21.90 -4.15
CA LEU A 25 -4.89 -21.36 -3.04
C LEU A 25 -3.39 -21.36 -3.37
N VAL A 26 -2.88 -22.43 -3.99
CA VAL A 26 -1.47 -22.52 -4.40
C VAL A 26 -1.15 -21.47 -5.47
N ILE A 27 -1.98 -21.37 -6.51
CA ILE A 27 -1.82 -20.38 -7.59
C ILE A 27 -1.89 -18.95 -7.02
N GLY A 28 -2.88 -18.68 -6.17
CA GLY A 28 -3.04 -17.37 -5.52
C GLY A 28 -1.83 -16.97 -4.68
N MET A 29 -1.28 -17.91 -3.90
CA MET A 29 -0.06 -17.65 -3.12
C MET A 29 1.17 -17.44 -3.98
N GLN A 30 1.34 -18.22 -5.04
CA GLN A 30 2.47 -18.07 -5.96
C GLN A 30 2.45 -16.70 -6.64
N ASN A 31 1.27 -16.27 -7.12
CA ASN A 31 1.07 -14.93 -7.66
C ASN A 31 1.38 -13.84 -6.63
N THR A 32 0.93 -14.03 -5.39
CA THR A 32 1.21 -13.10 -4.27
C THR A 32 2.71 -12.95 -4.04
N ARG A 33 3.47 -14.06 -4.03
CA ARG A 33 4.92 -14.05 -3.86
C ARG A 33 5.64 -13.34 -5.00
N TYR A 34 5.28 -13.63 -6.25
CA TYR A 34 5.89 -12.98 -7.40
C TYR A 34 5.63 -11.48 -7.40
N LEU A 35 4.38 -11.07 -7.15
CA LEU A 35 4.07 -9.65 -7.06
C LEU A 35 4.75 -9.00 -5.85
N ALA A 36 4.93 -9.71 -4.73
CA ALA A 36 5.64 -9.18 -3.57
C ALA A 36 7.12 -8.93 -3.86
N LEU A 37 7.79 -9.87 -4.55
CA LEU A 37 9.17 -9.70 -4.99
C LEU A 37 9.30 -8.58 -6.02
N ALA A 38 8.37 -8.49 -6.98
CA ALA A 38 8.33 -7.40 -7.95
C ALA A 38 8.13 -6.05 -7.26
N SER A 39 7.26 -5.98 -6.26
CA SER A 39 6.98 -4.76 -5.49
C SER A 39 8.19 -4.30 -4.67
N LEU A 40 8.89 -5.23 -4.00
CA LEU A 40 10.14 -4.90 -3.32
C LEU A 40 11.23 -4.46 -4.31
N SER A 41 11.37 -5.16 -5.43
CA SER A 41 12.35 -4.83 -6.47
C SER A 41 12.09 -3.43 -7.03
N PHE A 42 10.82 -3.09 -7.27
CA PHE A 42 10.39 -1.76 -7.68
C PHE A 42 10.76 -0.68 -6.63
N LEU A 43 10.50 -0.94 -5.34
CA LEU A 43 10.89 -0.01 -4.27
C LEU A 43 12.40 0.22 -4.22
N LEU A 44 13.19 -0.85 -4.27
CA LEU A 44 14.65 -0.74 -4.24
C LEU A 44 15.18 -0.02 -5.48
N TYR A 45 14.65 -0.36 -6.66
CA TYR A 45 14.95 0.34 -7.91
C TYR A 45 14.62 1.83 -7.81
N ASP A 46 13.46 2.18 -7.25
CA ASP A 46 13.06 3.57 -7.03
C ASP A 46 14.05 4.31 -6.11
N ILE A 47 14.46 3.69 -5.00
CA ILE A 47 15.47 4.21 -4.06
C ILE A 47 16.80 4.48 -4.76
N LEU A 48 17.29 3.53 -5.54
CA LEU A 48 18.55 3.68 -6.25
C LEU A 48 18.49 4.79 -7.30
N ASN A 49 17.38 4.92 -8.02
CA ASN A 49 17.25 5.95 -9.06
C ASN A 49 17.14 7.38 -8.50
N THR A 50 16.55 7.55 -7.31
CA THR A 50 16.37 8.89 -6.73
C THR A 50 17.50 9.31 -5.81
N ILE A 51 18.44 8.43 -5.47
CA ILE A 51 19.48 8.71 -4.46
C ILE A 51 20.33 9.95 -4.78
N SER A 52 20.60 10.21 -6.06
CA SER A 52 21.33 11.39 -6.51
C SER A 52 20.56 12.69 -6.21
N LEU A 53 19.25 12.68 -6.46
CA LEU A 53 18.35 13.80 -6.18
C LEU A 53 18.11 13.97 -4.67
N GLU A 54 18.04 12.87 -3.92
CA GLU A 54 17.88 12.87 -2.47
C GLU A 54 19.09 13.50 -1.77
N LYS A 55 20.30 13.11 -2.18
CA LYS A 55 21.55 13.71 -1.70
C LYS A 55 21.52 15.23 -1.86
N LYS A 56 21.15 15.70 -3.06
CA LYS A 56 21.13 17.14 -3.40
C LYS A 56 20.04 17.93 -2.65
N HIS A 57 18.82 17.42 -2.58
CA HIS A 57 17.66 18.21 -2.14
C HIS A 57 17.15 17.88 -0.74
N VAL A 58 17.51 16.73 -0.17
CA VAL A 58 17.03 16.28 1.14
C VAL A 58 18.17 16.25 2.15
N TRP A 59 19.30 15.65 1.80
CA TRP A 59 20.36 15.41 2.78
C TRP A 59 21.11 16.69 3.18
N SER A 60 21.24 17.62 2.24
CA SER A 60 21.83 18.95 2.47
C SER A 60 20.92 19.93 3.22
N THR A 61 19.63 19.60 3.43
CA THR A 61 18.70 20.49 4.16
C THR A 61 18.77 20.26 5.67
N PRO A 62 18.66 21.29 6.52
CA PRO A 62 18.65 21.11 7.98
C PRO A 62 17.53 20.17 8.40
N TRP A 63 17.74 19.45 9.52
CA TRP A 63 16.75 18.53 10.05
C TRP A 63 15.46 19.28 10.41
N ASN A 64 14.38 18.90 9.73
CA ASN A 64 13.03 19.39 9.98
C ASN A 64 12.04 18.23 9.86
N PHE A 65 10.80 18.46 10.28
CA PHE A 65 9.73 17.45 10.24
C PHE A 65 9.59 16.78 8.85
N GLY A 66 9.68 17.56 7.77
CA GLY A 66 9.57 17.03 6.40
C GLY A 66 10.74 16.14 5.98
N ARG A 67 11.97 16.41 6.45
CA ARG A 67 13.13 15.53 6.25
C ARG A 67 12.97 14.22 7.00
N ILE A 68 12.52 14.27 8.26
CA ILE A 68 12.29 13.08 9.08
C ILE A 68 11.21 12.21 8.44
N ALA A 69 10.04 12.80 8.12
CA ALA A 69 8.94 12.09 7.49
C ALA A 69 9.33 11.45 6.15
N PHE A 70 10.16 12.13 5.34
CA PHE A 70 10.69 11.58 4.09
C PHE A 70 11.53 10.31 4.34
N HIS A 71 12.51 10.37 5.24
CA HIS A 71 13.37 9.22 5.53
C HIS A 71 12.60 8.07 6.19
N LEU A 72 11.66 8.38 7.08
CA LEU A 72 10.78 7.38 7.67
C LEU A 72 9.98 6.67 6.58
N ASN A 73 9.28 7.39 5.70
CA ASN A 73 8.55 6.76 4.59
C ASN A 73 9.48 5.91 3.69
N ARG A 74 10.71 6.39 3.44
CA ARG A 74 11.69 5.74 2.56
C ARG A 74 12.18 4.39 3.09
N ILE A 75 12.35 4.28 4.41
CA ILE A 75 12.87 3.06 5.05
C ILE A 75 11.72 2.16 5.49
N PHE A 76 10.61 2.74 5.93
CA PHE A 76 9.49 2.02 6.51
C PHE A 76 8.81 1.10 5.50
N ALA A 77 8.50 1.58 4.29
CA ALA A 77 7.82 0.75 3.29
C ALA A 77 8.63 -0.49 2.85
N PRO A 78 9.94 -0.39 2.51
CA PRO A 78 10.77 -1.56 2.26
C PRO A 78 10.85 -2.50 3.47
N THR A 79 10.92 -1.97 4.69
CA THR A 79 10.99 -2.78 5.91
C THR A 79 9.72 -3.62 6.09
N ILE A 80 8.55 -3.00 5.96
CA ILE A 80 7.25 -3.69 6.02
C ILE A 80 7.15 -4.74 4.90
N GLN A 81 7.62 -4.41 3.70
CA GLN A 81 7.62 -5.33 2.55
C GLN A 81 8.54 -6.54 2.76
N ILE A 82 9.73 -6.35 3.32
CA ILE A 82 10.67 -7.44 3.64
C ILE A 82 10.07 -8.38 4.68
N ILE A 83 9.44 -7.84 5.74
CA ILE A 83 8.77 -8.64 6.77
C ILE A 83 7.67 -9.51 6.14
N GLN A 84 6.90 -8.94 5.22
CA GLN A 84 5.87 -9.68 4.49
C GLN A 84 6.46 -10.79 3.61
N ILE A 85 7.53 -10.51 2.87
CA ILE A 85 8.22 -11.53 2.06
C ILE A 85 8.75 -12.67 2.95
N VAL A 86 9.37 -12.36 4.09
CA VAL A 86 9.81 -13.40 5.03
C VAL A 86 8.62 -14.25 5.49
N SER A 87 7.45 -13.64 5.73
CA SER A 87 6.23 -14.37 6.07
C SER A 87 5.72 -15.27 4.93
N LEU A 88 5.86 -14.84 3.67
CA LEU A 88 5.39 -15.58 2.49
C LEU A 88 6.30 -16.75 2.07
N PHE A 89 7.60 -16.70 2.41
CA PHE A 89 8.60 -17.69 1.99
C PHE A 89 9.08 -18.61 3.12
N ARG A 90 8.63 -18.41 4.36
CA ARG A 90 9.05 -19.23 5.49
C ARG A 90 8.39 -20.61 5.49
N PHE A 91 9.18 -21.69 5.50
CA PHE A 91 8.68 -23.04 5.72
C PHE A 91 8.31 -23.28 7.18
N ARG A 92 7.29 -24.12 7.41
CA ARG A 92 6.77 -24.47 8.75
C ARG A 92 6.59 -23.26 9.69
N PRO A 93 5.89 -22.18 9.28
CA PRO A 93 5.71 -21.04 10.16
C PRO A 93 4.78 -21.40 11.32
N SER A 94 5.12 -20.95 12.53
CA SER A 94 4.23 -21.13 13.68
C SER A 94 2.99 -20.24 13.54
N PRO A 95 1.82 -20.63 14.08
CA PRO A 95 0.63 -19.79 14.00
C PRO A 95 0.83 -18.39 14.60
N ARG A 96 1.58 -18.32 15.72
CA ARG A 96 1.93 -17.05 16.36
C ARG A 96 2.75 -16.14 15.45
N PHE A 97 3.72 -16.71 14.72
CA PHE A 97 4.53 -15.98 13.76
C PHE A 97 3.67 -15.38 12.63
N CYS A 98 2.70 -16.14 12.12
CA CYS A 98 1.79 -15.66 11.08
C CYS A 98 0.89 -14.51 11.54
N VAL A 99 0.32 -14.60 12.75
CA VAL A 99 -0.49 -13.51 13.32
C VAL A 99 0.34 -12.24 13.49
N ILE A 100 1.53 -12.35 14.07
CA ILE A 100 2.41 -11.20 14.34
C ILE A 100 2.85 -10.53 13.03
N THR A 101 3.36 -11.32 12.08
CA THR A 101 3.85 -10.77 10.80
C THR A 101 2.72 -10.16 9.96
N SER A 102 1.54 -10.79 9.92
CA SER A 102 0.35 -10.24 9.25
C SER A 102 -0.15 -8.95 9.92
N GLY A 103 -0.12 -8.90 11.25
CA GLY A 103 -0.44 -7.69 12.00
C GLY A 103 0.53 -6.56 11.67
N ILE A 104 1.84 -6.83 11.73
CA ILE A 104 2.88 -5.84 11.37
C ILE A 104 2.67 -5.35 9.93
N TYR A 105 2.44 -6.25 8.97
CA TYR A 105 2.21 -5.89 7.58
C TYR A 105 0.94 -5.05 7.40
N THR A 106 -0.17 -5.46 8.00
CA THR A 106 -1.46 -4.77 7.84
C THR A 106 -1.42 -3.38 8.44
N TRP A 107 -1.01 -3.27 9.71
CA TRP A 107 -0.92 -1.98 10.40
C TRP A 107 0.18 -1.09 9.82
N GLY A 108 1.30 -1.68 9.40
CA GLY A 108 2.35 -0.99 8.67
C GLY A 108 1.84 -0.39 7.35
N THR A 109 1.04 -1.15 6.61
CA THR A 109 0.40 -0.67 5.37
C THR A 109 -0.56 0.48 5.66
N CYS A 110 -1.39 0.39 6.72
CA CYS A 110 -2.26 1.51 7.14
C CYS A 110 -1.47 2.80 7.43
N ILE A 111 -0.30 2.69 8.09
CA ILE A 111 0.57 3.83 8.35
C ILE A 111 1.13 4.43 7.05
N ILE A 112 1.55 3.58 6.10
CA ILE A 112 2.02 4.04 4.78
C ILE A 112 0.91 4.81 4.06
N VAL A 113 -0.31 4.25 4.00
CA VAL A 113 -1.47 4.90 3.37
C VAL A 113 -1.78 6.24 4.03
N ALA A 114 -1.85 6.29 5.36
CA ALA A 114 -2.11 7.52 6.10
C ALA A 114 -1.04 8.60 5.85
N GLY A 115 0.23 8.18 5.75
CA GLY A 115 1.34 9.07 5.39
C GLY A 115 1.16 9.67 4.00
N VAL A 116 0.85 8.85 3.00
CA VAL A 116 0.61 9.31 1.62
C VAL A 116 -0.60 10.23 1.54
N LEU A 117 -1.73 9.85 2.15
CA LEU A 117 -2.94 10.67 2.21
C LEU A 117 -2.65 12.05 2.80
N THR A 118 -1.84 12.11 3.87
CA THR A 118 -1.44 13.38 4.48
C THR A 118 -0.69 14.28 3.50
N VAL A 119 0.20 13.71 2.67
CA VAL A 119 0.91 14.48 1.63
C VAL A 119 -0.02 14.94 0.52
N LEU A 120 -0.98 14.11 0.10
CA LEU A 120 -2.00 14.49 -0.89
C LEU A 120 -2.90 15.63 -0.36
N ILE A 121 -3.32 15.56 0.90
CA ILE A 121 -4.08 16.63 1.58
C ILE A 121 -3.25 17.92 1.64
N ALA A 122 -1.98 17.83 2.05
CA ALA A 122 -1.10 18.99 2.11
C ALA A 122 -0.94 19.65 0.73
N ARG A 123 -0.88 18.86 -0.34
CA ARG A 123 -0.86 19.36 -1.73
C ARG A 123 -2.13 20.11 -2.09
N VAL A 124 -3.30 19.55 -1.85
CA VAL A 124 -4.58 20.25 -2.10
C VAL A 124 -4.66 21.52 -1.26
N TRP A 125 -4.26 21.48 0.01
CA TRP A 125 -4.22 22.66 0.87
C TRP A 125 -3.33 23.79 0.32
N LEU A 126 -2.16 23.45 -0.24
CA LEU A 126 -1.28 24.43 -0.89
C LEU A 126 -1.94 25.05 -2.13
N LEU A 127 -2.66 24.26 -2.94
CA LEU A 127 -3.37 24.74 -4.14
C LEU A 127 -4.53 25.69 -3.82
N TYR A 128 -5.14 25.53 -2.66
CA TYR A 128 -6.18 26.42 -2.18
C TYR A 128 -5.63 27.55 -1.28
N PHE A 129 -4.44 28.05 -1.61
CA PHE A 129 -3.80 29.20 -0.96
C PHE A 129 -3.65 29.06 0.56
N ARG A 130 -3.44 27.84 1.05
CA ARG A 130 -3.14 27.54 2.47
C ARG A 130 -4.23 27.99 3.45
N LYS A 131 -5.49 28.10 3.01
CA LYS A 131 -6.60 28.46 3.89
C LYS A 131 -6.79 27.37 4.96
N PRO A 132 -6.76 27.70 6.27
CA PRO A 132 -6.74 26.70 7.34
C PRO A 132 -8.04 25.89 7.42
N TRP A 133 -9.18 26.49 7.08
CA TRP A 133 -10.48 25.80 7.07
C TRP A 133 -10.52 24.62 6.08
N ILE A 134 -9.81 24.72 4.95
CA ILE A 134 -9.72 23.64 3.95
C ILE A 134 -8.92 22.48 4.51
N LEU A 135 -7.81 22.76 5.19
CA LEU A 135 -7.01 21.73 5.82
C LEU A 135 -7.82 20.98 6.89
N VAL A 136 -8.52 21.72 7.76
CA VAL A 136 -9.37 21.13 8.80
C VAL A 136 -10.47 20.29 8.17
N ALA A 137 -11.17 20.80 7.14
CA ALA A 137 -12.22 20.06 6.44
C ALA A 137 -11.70 18.78 5.78
N LEU A 138 -10.56 18.84 5.08
CA LEU A 138 -9.97 17.67 4.43
C LEU A 138 -9.50 16.64 5.46
N LEU A 139 -8.82 17.05 6.54
CA LEU A 139 -8.35 16.14 7.59
C LEU A 139 -9.52 15.47 8.33
N SER A 140 -10.55 16.24 8.67
CA SER A 140 -11.73 15.68 9.35
C SER A 140 -12.51 14.71 8.45
N LEU A 141 -12.67 15.03 7.16
CA LEU A 141 -13.25 14.10 6.20
C LEU A 141 -12.38 12.84 6.01
N GLY A 142 -11.06 13.01 5.92
CA GLY A 142 -10.13 11.89 5.79
C GLY A 142 -10.16 10.95 7.00
N ALA A 143 -10.25 11.51 8.21
CA ALA A 143 -10.44 10.73 9.43
C ALA A 143 -11.78 9.97 9.40
N LEU A 144 -12.88 10.64 9.07
CA LEU A 144 -14.20 10.03 8.97
C LEU A 144 -14.23 8.86 7.99
N VAL A 145 -13.61 9.00 6.82
CA VAL A 145 -13.55 7.95 5.79
C VAL A 145 -12.63 6.79 6.19
N SER A 146 -11.59 7.04 6.99
CA SER A 146 -10.62 6.02 7.41
C SER A 146 -11.10 5.19 8.60
N LEU A 147 -12.01 5.70 9.43
CA LEU A 147 -12.49 5.01 10.63
C LEU A 147 -13.19 3.67 10.35
N PRO A 148 -14.18 3.56 9.44
CA PRO A 148 -14.86 2.29 9.19
C PRO A 148 -13.92 1.17 8.69
N PRO A 149 -13.02 1.41 7.71
CA PRO A 149 -11.95 0.47 7.35
C PRO A 149 -11.14 -0.06 8.52
N ILE A 150 -10.67 0.83 9.41
CA ILE A 150 -9.85 0.47 10.56
C ILE A 150 -10.64 -0.42 11.51
N LEU A 151 -11.92 -0.11 11.74
CA LEU A 151 -12.80 -0.93 12.58
C LEU A 151 -13.01 -2.32 11.98
N VAL A 152 -13.30 -2.41 10.67
CA VAL A 152 -13.48 -3.69 9.97
C VAL A 152 -12.21 -4.54 10.06
N ILE A 153 -11.04 -3.96 9.80
CA ILE A 153 -9.74 -4.65 9.94
C ILE A 153 -9.54 -5.13 11.38
N SER A 154 -9.81 -4.26 12.37
CA SER A 154 -9.62 -4.60 13.79
C SER A 154 -10.52 -5.74 14.25
N VAL A 155 -11.77 -5.75 13.81
CA VAL A 155 -12.74 -6.81 14.11
C VAL A 155 -12.33 -8.11 13.44
N ALA A 156 -11.97 -8.08 12.14
CA ALA A 156 -11.50 -9.24 11.41
C ALA A 156 -10.22 -9.85 12.05
N PHE A 157 -9.29 -9.01 12.51
CA PHE A 157 -8.09 -9.48 13.23
C PHE A 157 -8.41 -10.13 14.58
N LYS A 158 -9.48 -9.72 15.26
CA LYS A 158 -9.91 -10.28 16.55
C LYS A 158 -10.75 -11.56 16.40
N GLN A 159 -11.61 -11.62 15.39
CA GLN A 159 -12.59 -12.70 15.23
C GLN A 159 -12.09 -13.84 14.33
N ASP A 160 -11.27 -13.56 13.32
CA ASP A 160 -11.13 -14.43 12.15
C ASP A 160 -9.70 -14.77 11.72
N VAL A 161 -8.68 -14.67 12.59
CA VAL A 161 -7.34 -15.22 12.25
C VAL A 161 -7.36 -16.75 12.39
N HIS A 162 -8.28 -17.40 11.67
CA HIS A 162 -8.27 -18.83 11.40
C HIS A 162 -7.14 -19.09 10.41
N ILE A 163 -5.95 -19.30 10.96
CA ILE A 163 -4.82 -19.80 10.18
C ILE A 163 -5.21 -21.19 9.71
N TYR A 164 -5.37 -21.35 8.39
CA TYR A 164 -5.49 -22.70 7.85
C TYR A 164 -4.20 -23.43 8.18
N ARG A 165 -4.33 -24.60 8.82
CA ARG A 165 -3.20 -25.51 8.92
C ARG A 165 -2.76 -25.82 7.51
N ASN A 166 -1.54 -25.41 7.19
CA ASN A 166 -0.95 -25.68 5.90
C ASN A 166 -0.97 -27.20 5.66
N PRO A 167 -1.68 -27.70 4.62
CA PRO A 167 -1.82 -29.12 4.39
C PRO A 167 -0.50 -29.79 4.00
N ALA A 168 0.47 -29.03 3.50
CA ALA A 168 1.79 -29.52 3.12
C ALA A 168 2.88 -28.48 3.49
N PRO A 169 3.22 -28.32 4.78
CA PRO A 169 4.12 -27.28 5.26
C PRO A 169 5.58 -27.42 4.79
N ASP A 170 5.92 -28.59 4.23
CA ASP A 170 7.24 -28.90 3.65
C ASP A 170 7.35 -28.51 2.18
N ILE A 171 6.21 -28.41 1.48
CA ILE A 171 6.16 -28.15 0.04
C ILE A 171 5.69 -26.72 -0.21
N ILE A 172 4.75 -26.24 0.60
CA ILE A 172 4.11 -24.94 0.46
C ILE A 172 4.63 -24.03 1.57
N PRO A 173 5.53 -23.07 1.30
CA PRO A 173 5.96 -22.15 2.34
C PRO A 173 4.89 -21.11 2.69
N GLY A 174 5.05 -20.42 3.80
CA GLY A 174 4.35 -19.20 4.14
C GLY A 174 3.05 -19.35 4.92
N CYS A 175 2.51 -18.20 5.30
CA CYS A 175 1.31 -18.08 6.12
C CYS A 175 0.03 -18.09 5.27
N LEU A 176 -0.78 -19.14 5.46
CA LEU A 176 -2.08 -19.32 4.81
C LEU A 176 -3.19 -18.72 5.67
N PHE A 177 -3.79 -17.64 5.18
CA PHE A 177 -4.95 -17.02 5.82
C PHE A 177 -6.22 -17.55 5.19
N GLY A 178 -7.11 -18.09 6.01
CA GLY A 178 -8.37 -18.62 5.53
C GLY A 178 -9.36 -17.53 5.20
N GLY A 179 -9.94 -17.63 3.99
CA GLY A 179 -11.04 -16.79 3.53
C GLY A 179 -10.80 -15.31 3.78
N LEU A 180 -10.10 -14.63 2.86
CA LEU A 180 -10.18 -13.17 2.78
C LEU A 180 -11.67 -12.80 2.90
N SER A 181 -12.00 -12.09 3.98
CA SER A 181 -13.38 -11.77 4.33
C SER A 181 -14.11 -11.25 3.10
N LYS A 182 -15.40 -11.56 2.93
CA LYS A 182 -16.23 -10.96 1.87
C LYS A 182 -16.14 -9.41 1.87
N TRP A 183 -15.68 -8.85 2.98
CA TRP A 183 -15.51 -7.43 3.26
C TRP A 183 -14.07 -6.91 3.05
N SER A 184 -13.13 -7.72 2.53
CA SER A 184 -11.74 -7.31 2.31
C SER A 184 -11.57 -6.14 1.33
N TRP A 185 -12.59 -5.82 0.53
CA TRP A 185 -12.61 -4.66 -0.37
C TRP A 185 -13.01 -3.35 0.30
N VAL A 186 -13.72 -3.42 1.45
CA VAL A 186 -14.24 -2.26 2.18
C VAL A 186 -13.14 -1.28 2.58
N PRO A 187 -11.97 -1.73 3.07
CA PRO A 187 -10.89 -0.81 3.42
C PRO A 187 -10.38 0.05 2.25
N TYR A 188 -10.38 -0.51 1.05
CA TYR A 188 -9.89 0.17 -0.15
C TYR A 188 -10.94 1.09 -0.77
N LEU A 189 -12.23 0.82 -0.56
CA LEU A 189 -13.31 1.68 -1.08
C LEU A 189 -13.22 3.10 -0.52
N GLY A 190 -13.12 3.24 0.81
CA GLY A 190 -13.04 4.56 1.44
C GLY A 190 -11.82 5.35 0.96
N SER A 191 -10.65 4.71 0.94
CA SER A 191 -9.42 5.30 0.43
C SER A 191 -9.54 5.71 -1.05
N THR A 192 -10.15 4.87 -1.90
CA THR A 192 -10.35 5.18 -3.33
C THR A 192 -11.26 6.40 -3.52
N LEU A 193 -12.39 6.46 -2.81
CA LEU A 193 -13.33 7.59 -2.89
C LEU A 193 -12.66 8.90 -2.44
N TYR A 194 -11.89 8.83 -1.36
CA TYR A 194 -11.20 10.00 -0.82
C TYR A 194 -10.07 10.48 -1.73
N GLU A 195 -9.26 9.58 -2.29
CA GLU A 195 -8.24 9.91 -3.30
C GLU A 195 -8.85 10.50 -4.56
N THR A 196 -9.99 9.96 -5.01
CA THR A 196 -10.75 10.51 -6.15
C THR A 196 -11.22 11.93 -5.87
N LEU A 197 -11.74 12.20 -4.67
CA LEU A 197 -12.13 13.55 -4.27
C LEU A 197 -10.93 14.51 -4.30
N LEU A 198 -9.80 14.13 -3.71
CA LEU A 198 -8.59 14.97 -3.72
C LEU A 198 -8.09 15.23 -5.15
N PHE A 199 -8.18 14.22 -6.02
CA PHE A 199 -7.83 14.34 -7.43
C PHE A 199 -8.76 15.31 -8.17
N ILE A 200 -10.08 15.19 -7.97
CA ILE A 200 -11.07 16.10 -8.57
C ILE A 200 -10.84 17.53 -8.09
N LEU A 201 -10.60 17.76 -6.79
CA LEU A 201 -10.30 19.09 -6.26
C LEU A 201 -9.02 19.67 -6.87
N THR A 202 -8.00 18.83 -7.07
CA THR A 202 -6.76 19.21 -7.74
C THR A 202 -7.01 19.64 -9.18
N ILE A 203 -7.76 18.85 -9.95
CA ILE A 203 -8.11 19.15 -11.35
C ILE A 203 -8.99 20.39 -11.45
N TYR A 204 -10.01 20.50 -10.61
CA TYR A 204 -10.91 21.65 -10.56
C TYR A 204 -10.11 22.94 -10.32
N LYS A 205 -9.18 22.90 -9.36
CA LYS A 205 -8.33 24.05 -9.09
C LYS A 205 -7.35 24.32 -10.24
N ALA A 206 -6.89 23.28 -10.94
CA ALA A 206 -6.03 23.41 -12.12
C ALA A 206 -6.71 24.16 -13.27
N TYR A 207 -7.99 23.89 -13.52
CA TYR A 207 -8.73 24.54 -14.61
C TYR A 207 -9.24 25.95 -14.25
N THR A 208 -9.45 26.24 -12.97
CA THR A 208 -10.03 27.52 -12.53
C THR A 208 -9.02 28.64 -12.26
N VAL A 209 -7.72 28.31 -12.17
CA VAL A 209 -6.67 29.31 -11.95
C VAL A 209 -5.96 29.56 -13.28
N GLU A 210 -6.15 30.76 -13.86
CA GLU A 210 -5.40 31.20 -15.04
C GLU A 210 -3.88 31.14 -14.78
N TYR A 211 -3.15 30.67 -15.79
CA TYR A 211 -1.75 30.23 -15.74
C TYR A 211 -0.72 31.37 -15.58
N GLU A 212 -0.97 32.33 -14.71
CA GLU A 212 -0.09 33.49 -14.52
C GLU A 212 1.26 33.11 -13.87
N LEU A 213 1.40 31.92 -13.26
CA LEU A 213 2.61 31.50 -12.57
C LEU A 213 3.15 30.14 -13.06
N PRO A 214 4.35 30.08 -13.67
CA PRO A 214 4.95 28.83 -14.17
C PRO A 214 5.20 27.77 -13.07
N ILE A 215 5.31 28.22 -11.82
CA ILE A 215 5.46 27.37 -10.63
C ILE A 215 4.19 26.56 -10.36
N ILE A 216 3.02 27.19 -10.53
CA ILE A 216 1.71 26.55 -10.32
C ILE A 216 1.49 25.49 -11.41
N ASN A 217 1.82 25.80 -12.67
CA ASN A 217 1.69 24.87 -13.79
C ASN A 217 2.53 23.60 -13.60
N ARG A 218 3.78 23.73 -13.12
CA ARG A 218 4.64 22.56 -12.85
C ARG A 218 4.18 21.76 -11.63
N LEU A 219 3.70 22.43 -10.58
CA LEU A 219 3.11 21.77 -9.40
C LEU A 219 1.88 20.92 -9.79
N TYR A 220 1.07 21.42 -10.73
CA TYR A 220 -0.07 20.71 -11.31
C TYR A 220 0.37 19.54 -12.18
N ARG A 221 1.17 19.78 -13.23
CA ARG A 221 1.56 18.74 -14.19
C ARG A 221 2.28 17.60 -13.50
N ASP A 222 3.28 17.89 -12.67
CA ASP A 222 4.04 16.84 -11.99
C ASP A 222 3.16 16.17 -10.92
N GLY A 223 2.33 16.93 -10.20
CA GLY A 223 1.44 16.39 -9.15
C GLY A 223 0.38 15.42 -9.67
N THR A 224 -0.28 15.75 -10.78
CA THR A 224 -1.40 14.97 -11.33
C THR A 224 -0.98 13.58 -11.76
N TYR A 225 0.22 13.39 -12.34
CA TYR A 225 0.70 12.05 -12.70
C TYR A 225 0.82 11.12 -11.49
N TYR A 226 1.31 11.62 -10.35
CA TYR A 226 1.40 10.82 -9.12
C TYR A 226 0.02 10.42 -8.59
N PHE A 227 -0.95 11.34 -8.63
CA PHE A 227 -2.33 11.04 -8.23
C PHE A 227 -2.94 9.93 -9.11
N VAL A 228 -2.78 10.01 -10.43
CA VAL A 228 -3.31 9.00 -11.36
C VAL A 228 -2.72 7.62 -11.06
N VAL A 229 -1.41 7.52 -10.83
CA VAL A 229 -0.75 6.25 -10.54
C VAL A 229 -1.21 5.66 -9.20
N VAL A 230 -1.30 6.48 -8.15
CA VAL A 230 -1.78 6.03 -6.84
C VAL A 230 -3.24 5.58 -6.90
N LEU A 231 -4.11 6.38 -7.54
CA LEU A 231 -5.52 6.05 -7.71
C LEU A 231 -5.70 4.75 -8.51
N ALA A 232 -4.94 4.56 -9.60
CA ALA A 232 -4.98 3.33 -10.39
C ALA A 232 -4.53 2.11 -9.59
N ALA A 233 -3.45 2.24 -8.81
CA ALA A 233 -2.99 1.15 -7.94
C ALA A 233 -4.01 0.79 -6.86
N ASN A 234 -4.70 1.79 -6.30
CA ASN A 234 -5.73 1.59 -5.31
C ASN A 234 -6.98 0.92 -5.90
N ILE A 235 -7.43 1.36 -7.08
CA ILE A 235 -8.52 0.73 -7.84
C ILE A 235 -8.17 -0.73 -8.16
N PHE A 236 -6.96 -1.00 -8.64
CA PHE A 236 -6.48 -2.37 -8.87
C PHE A 236 -6.57 -3.21 -7.60
N THR A 237 -6.13 -2.68 -6.47
CA THR A 237 -6.14 -3.39 -5.19
C THR A 237 -7.56 -3.64 -4.70
N MET A 238 -8.43 -2.63 -4.81
CA MET A 238 -9.85 -2.74 -4.48
C MET A 238 -10.55 -3.78 -5.35
N ALA A 239 -10.40 -3.72 -6.67
CA ALA A 239 -11.01 -4.67 -7.60
C ALA A 239 -10.46 -6.09 -7.39
N GLY A 240 -9.14 -6.21 -7.25
CA GLY A 240 -8.45 -7.48 -7.01
C GLY A 240 -8.88 -8.14 -5.69
N SER A 241 -9.11 -7.36 -4.65
CA SER A 241 -9.57 -7.89 -3.35
C SER A 241 -10.93 -8.60 -3.42
N LYS A 242 -11.78 -8.29 -4.41
CA LYS A 242 -13.08 -8.95 -4.63
C LYS A 242 -12.97 -10.32 -5.32
N VAL A 243 -11.92 -10.52 -6.11
CA VAL A 243 -11.76 -11.73 -6.93
C VAL A 243 -10.91 -12.73 -6.15
N ARG A 244 -11.51 -13.85 -5.72
CA ARG A 244 -10.88 -14.85 -4.83
C ARG A 244 -9.47 -15.26 -5.27
N LEU A 245 -9.25 -15.44 -6.57
CA LEU A 245 -7.97 -15.89 -7.12
C LEU A 245 -6.83 -14.86 -6.97
N ILE A 246 -7.14 -13.58 -7.12
CA ILE A 246 -6.15 -12.49 -7.08
C ILE A 246 -6.23 -11.66 -5.79
N SER A 247 -7.18 -11.96 -4.90
CA SER A 247 -7.39 -11.20 -3.67
C SER A 247 -6.14 -11.22 -2.78
N GLY A 248 -5.54 -12.39 -2.55
CA GLY A 248 -4.27 -12.51 -1.82
C GLY A 248 -3.13 -11.74 -2.50
N CYS A 249 -3.09 -11.74 -3.82
CA CYS A 249 -2.08 -11.01 -4.59
C CYS A 249 -2.28 -9.49 -4.48
N ALA A 250 -3.52 -9.02 -4.60
CA ALA A 250 -3.85 -7.61 -4.49
C ALA A 250 -3.57 -7.05 -3.09
N THR A 251 -3.98 -7.75 -2.03
CA THR A 251 -3.90 -7.23 -0.66
C THR A 251 -2.60 -7.62 0.07
N GLY A 252 -2.03 -8.79 -0.24
CA GLY A 252 -0.94 -9.41 0.49
C GLY A 252 0.43 -9.29 -0.17
N SER A 253 0.52 -8.78 -1.40
CA SER A 253 1.80 -8.58 -2.09
C SER A 253 2.52 -7.30 -1.69
N GLY A 254 1.85 -6.35 -1.06
CA GLY A 254 2.37 -5.01 -0.77
C GLY A 254 2.58 -4.14 -2.01
N PHE A 255 1.99 -4.51 -3.15
CA PHE A 255 1.95 -3.72 -4.38
C PHE A 255 1.48 -2.28 -4.11
N LEU A 256 0.32 -2.13 -3.45
CA LEU A 256 -0.27 -0.83 -3.18
C LEU A 256 0.65 0.05 -2.32
N GLY A 257 1.16 -0.49 -1.20
CA GLY A 257 2.06 0.22 -0.31
C GLY A 257 3.38 0.62 -0.98
N SER A 258 3.88 -0.24 -1.88
CA SER A 258 5.10 0.01 -2.66
C SER A 258 4.92 1.16 -3.64
N ILE A 259 3.83 1.17 -4.42
CA ILE A 259 3.50 2.26 -5.34
C ILE A 259 3.27 3.55 -4.56
N MET A 260 2.45 3.52 -3.50
CA MET A 260 2.16 4.68 -2.67
C MET A 260 3.44 5.31 -2.10
N SER A 261 4.32 4.50 -1.51
CA SER A 261 5.57 5.01 -0.92
C SER A 261 6.49 5.63 -1.99
N ALA A 262 6.68 4.97 -3.14
CA ALA A 262 7.51 5.48 -4.22
C ALA A 262 6.95 6.81 -4.79
N MET A 263 5.64 6.85 -5.07
CA MET A 263 5.00 8.06 -5.59
C MET A 263 5.05 9.21 -4.57
N CYS A 264 4.85 8.93 -3.29
CA CYS A 264 4.99 9.91 -2.22
C CYS A 264 6.42 10.47 -2.15
N SER A 265 7.45 9.62 -2.17
CA SER A 265 8.85 10.05 -2.17
C SER A 265 9.19 10.90 -3.40
N ARG A 266 8.79 10.49 -4.60
CA ARG A 266 9.01 11.26 -5.83
C ARG A 266 8.29 12.61 -5.81
N MET A 267 7.07 12.64 -5.31
CA MET A 267 6.29 13.87 -5.17
C MET A 267 6.95 14.85 -4.19
N LEU A 268 7.46 14.37 -3.04
CA LEU A 268 8.19 15.19 -2.07
C LEU A 268 9.50 15.73 -2.65
N LEU A 269 10.23 14.90 -3.42
CA LEU A 269 11.46 15.31 -4.11
C LEU A 269 11.19 16.35 -5.19
N SER A 270 10.15 16.17 -6.00
CA SER A 270 9.70 17.14 -7.00
C SER A 270 9.44 18.51 -6.34
N THR A 271 8.69 18.55 -5.23
CA THR A 271 8.45 19.80 -4.49
C THR A 271 9.74 20.47 -4.02
N LYS A 272 10.70 19.70 -3.47
CA LYS A 272 11.97 20.24 -2.95
C LYS A 272 12.90 20.73 -4.06
N SER A 273 12.85 20.13 -5.25
CA SER A 273 13.65 20.58 -6.41
C SER A 273 13.26 21.98 -6.91
N ILE A 274 12.05 22.45 -6.58
CA ILE A 274 11.55 23.78 -6.97
C ILE A 274 12.08 24.89 -6.03
N GLY A 275 12.39 24.55 -4.78
CA GLY A 275 12.87 25.51 -3.78
C GLY A 275 14.11 26.31 -4.22
N PRO A 276 15.17 25.66 -4.76
CA PRO A 276 16.37 26.35 -5.23
C PRO A 276 16.14 27.31 -6.41
N LEU A 277 15.25 26.98 -7.35
CA LEU A 277 14.89 27.86 -8.48
C LEU A 277 14.26 29.18 -8.00
N ARG A 278 13.65 29.16 -6.81
CA ARG A 278 13.02 30.32 -6.19
C ARG A 278 14.02 31.34 -5.63
N LEU A 279 15.23 30.90 -5.30
CA LEU A 279 16.31 31.75 -4.81
C LEU A 279 17.03 32.41 -5.98
N HIS A 280 17.30 31.65 -7.05
CA HIS A 280 18.03 32.17 -8.22
C HIS A 280 17.24 33.17 -9.08
N ASN A 281 15.89 33.10 -9.10
CA ASN A 281 15.05 34.08 -9.81
C ASN A 281 14.68 35.31 -8.95
N ARG A 282 15.22 35.43 -7.73
CA ARG A 282 15.04 36.60 -6.86
C ARG A 282 16.28 37.47 -6.73
N ASP A 283 17.38 37.04 -7.33
CA ASP A 283 18.62 37.81 -7.51
C ASP A 283 18.68 38.31 -8.96
#